data_AF-A0A4R1F4W7-F1
#
_entry.id   AF-A0A4R1F4W7-F1
#
_cell.length_a   1.000
_cell.length_b   1.000
_cell.length_c   1.000
_cell.angle_alpha   90.00
_cell.angle_beta   90.00
_cell.angle_gamma   90.00
#
_symmetry.space_group_name_H-M   'P 1'
#
loop_
_entity.id
_entity.type
_entity.pdbx_description
1 polymer ?
#
loop_
_entity_poly.entity_id
_entity_poly.type
_entity_poly.pdbx_seq_one_letter_code
_entity_poly.pdbx_strand_id
1 'polypeptide(L)'
;MKTITHWLLILSCTFATAAMAEGFYKWKDAHGNTQYGDQPPANAKAERMNMPKLTVIENYGEQWKPVNFPKESDPYQQEEKAKATAGAYTTLSFIAPKANQPIRANDGDVSAIISLKPKLKPGHAITFSIDGKEVAKGSSRTNNFTNLARGDHTINVNIINESGKVLKSQSVTFTVLRFSKLFKKNSAVKPATNNNVASSTPNQ
;
A
#
# COMPACT_ATOMS: atom_id res chain seq x y z
N MET A 1 -14.72 -68.40 7.66
CA MET A 1 -14.38 -67.34 8.64
C MET A 1 -13.03 -66.70 8.30
N LYS A 2 -12.89 -65.93 7.19
CA LYS A 2 -11.59 -65.31 6.80
C LYS A 2 -11.70 -64.00 5.98
N THR A 3 -12.80 -63.24 6.06
CA THR A 3 -12.97 -62.01 5.26
C THR A 3 -13.14 -60.73 6.08
N ILE A 4 -13.31 -60.82 7.39
CA ILE A 4 -13.58 -59.65 8.26
C ILE A 4 -12.29 -58.90 8.64
N THR A 5 -11.13 -59.56 8.55
CA THR A 5 -9.83 -58.96 8.93
C THR A 5 -9.31 -57.93 7.93
N HIS A 6 -9.83 -57.89 6.69
CA HIS A 6 -9.35 -56.97 5.66
C HIS A 6 -10.07 -55.61 5.65
N TRP A 7 -11.23 -55.51 6.32
CA TRP A 7 -11.95 -54.23 6.48
C TRP A 7 -11.44 -53.39 7.66
N LEU A 8 -10.68 -53.99 8.58
CA LEU A 8 -10.14 -53.29 9.74
C LEU A 8 -8.76 -52.65 9.48
N LEU A 9 -8.10 -52.99 8.35
CA LEU A 9 -6.78 -52.45 8.02
C LEU A 9 -6.84 -51.23 7.09
N ILE A 10 -7.98 -50.97 6.44
CA ILE A 10 -8.20 -49.77 5.60
C ILE A 10 -8.68 -48.57 6.43
N LEU A 11 -9.17 -48.80 7.66
CA LEU A 11 -9.59 -47.74 8.58
C LEU A 11 -8.44 -47.22 9.48
N SER A 12 -7.19 -47.63 9.23
CA SER A 12 -6.01 -47.23 10.01
C SER A 12 -5.10 -46.22 9.29
N CYS A 13 -5.46 -45.72 8.11
CA CYS A 13 -4.71 -44.64 7.47
C CYS A 13 -5.22 -43.27 7.97
N THR A 14 -5.10 -43.09 9.28
CA THR A 14 -5.24 -41.83 9.99
C THR A 14 -3.99 -40.99 9.71
N PHE A 15 -3.97 -40.28 8.58
CA PHE A 15 -3.05 -39.17 8.40
C PHE A 15 -3.83 -37.87 8.63
N ALA A 16 -3.85 -37.45 9.90
CA ALA A 16 -4.24 -36.11 10.29
C ALA A 16 -3.22 -35.12 9.70
N THR A 17 -3.53 -34.55 8.54
CA THR A 17 -2.86 -33.36 8.04
C THR A 17 -3.24 -32.19 8.94
N ALA A 18 -2.41 -31.94 9.96
CA ALA A 18 -2.46 -30.70 10.71
C ALA A 18 -2.22 -29.55 9.73
N ALA A 19 -3.26 -28.77 9.48
CA ALA A 19 -3.19 -27.56 8.69
C ALA A 19 -2.11 -26.65 9.29
N MET A 20 -1.00 -26.49 8.59
CA MET A 20 -0.03 -25.42 8.86
C MET A 20 -0.73 -24.10 8.55
N ALA A 21 -1.39 -23.54 9.55
CA ALA A 21 -2.03 -22.25 9.46
C ALA A 21 -0.94 -21.17 9.50
N GLU A 22 -0.52 -20.69 8.32
CA GLU A 22 0.34 -19.53 8.15
C GLU A 22 -0.26 -18.33 8.93
N GLY A 23 0.36 -18.05 10.07
CA GLY A 23 -0.01 -16.99 10.98
C GLY A 23 1.23 -16.53 11.70
N PHE A 24 1.31 -15.23 11.99
CA PHE A 24 2.38 -14.69 12.81
C PHE A 24 1.87 -14.67 14.26
N TYR A 25 2.59 -15.32 15.16
CA TYR A 25 2.14 -15.56 16.53
C TYR A 25 3.09 -14.90 17.54
N LYS A 26 2.53 -14.52 18.69
CA LYS A 26 3.25 -14.05 19.87
C LYS A 26 2.96 -15.00 21.03
N TRP A 27 4.00 -15.46 21.74
CA TRP A 27 3.83 -16.26 22.96
C TRP A 27 4.85 -15.87 24.04
N LYS A 28 4.59 -16.30 25.28
CA LYS A 28 5.56 -16.19 26.37
C LYS A 28 6.28 -17.52 26.58
N ASP A 29 7.60 -17.48 26.72
CA ASP A 29 8.40 -18.65 27.08
C ASP A 29 8.36 -18.95 28.59
N ALA A 30 8.97 -20.06 29.01
CA ALA A 30 9.02 -20.50 30.40
C ALA A 30 9.71 -19.50 31.36
N HIS A 31 10.50 -18.56 30.82
CA HIS A 31 11.18 -17.51 31.57
C HIS A 31 10.39 -16.18 31.54
N GLY A 32 9.20 -16.17 30.93
CA GLY A 32 8.33 -15.00 30.81
C GLY A 32 8.68 -14.04 29.68
N ASN A 33 9.66 -14.36 28.82
CA ASN A 33 10.03 -13.49 27.70
C ASN A 33 9.05 -13.66 26.54
N THR A 34 8.80 -12.57 25.83
CA THR A 34 7.90 -12.56 24.67
C THR A 34 8.66 -12.95 23.42
N GLN A 35 8.23 -14.02 22.77
CA GLN A 35 8.76 -14.52 21.50
C GLN A 35 7.74 -14.28 20.38
N TYR A 36 8.24 -14.04 19.17
CA TYR A 36 7.45 -13.82 17.96
C TYR A 36 7.91 -14.79 16.87
N GLY A 37 6.97 -15.43 16.20
CA GLY A 37 7.31 -16.41 15.18
C GLY A 37 6.09 -16.96 14.45
N ASP A 38 6.36 -17.61 13.33
CA ASP A 38 5.39 -18.32 12.48
C ASP A 38 5.03 -19.71 13.03
N GLN A 39 5.95 -20.35 13.77
CA GLN A 39 5.74 -21.66 14.39
C GLN A 39 5.82 -21.58 15.93
N PRO A 40 4.68 -21.46 16.65
CA PRO A 40 4.68 -21.56 18.09
C PRO A 40 4.95 -23.02 18.55
N PRO A 41 5.64 -23.23 19.68
CA PRO A 41 5.77 -24.56 20.29
C PRO A 41 4.40 -25.15 20.64
N ALA A 42 4.21 -26.46 20.46
CA ALA A 42 2.92 -27.14 20.62
C ALA A 42 2.26 -26.96 22.00
N ASN A 43 3.06 -26.61 23.02
CA ASN A 43 2.65 -26.41 24.41
C ASN A 43 2.55 -24.92 24.83
N ALA A 44 2.73 -23.96 23.92
CA ALA A 44 2.66 -22.54 24.22
C ALA A 44 1.26 -21.96 23.93
N LYS A 45 0.72 -21.15 24.86
CA LYS A 45 -0.46 -20.30 24.57
C LYS A 45 -0.03 -19.16 23.65
N ALA A 46 -0.18 -19.38 22.35
CA ALA A 46 0.18 -18.43 21.31
C ALA A 46 -1.04 -17.57 20.89
N GLU A 47 -0.84 -16.26 20.82
CA GLU A 47 -1.84 -15.31 20.31
C GLU A 47 -1.50 -14.97 18.85
N ARG A 48 -2.49 -15.10 17.96
CA ARG A 48 -2.32 -14.76 16.53
C ARG A 48 -2.31 -13.24 16.38
N MET A 49 -1.22 -12.70 15.86
CA MET A 49 -1.10 -11.27 15.58
C MET A 49 -1.54 -10.96 14.15
N ASN A 50 -2.37 -9.93 14.03
CA ASN A 50 -2.70 -9.33 12.74
C ASN A 50 -1.64 -8.27 12.42
N MET A 51 -0.77 -8.54 11.43
CA MET A 51 0.24 -7.57 11.04
C MET A 51 -0.40 -6.39 10.30
N PRO A 52 -0.02 -5.13 10.60
CA PRO A 52 -0.41 -4.00 9.77
C PRO A 52 0.16 -4.19 8.37
N LYS A 53 -0.63 -3.84 7.34
CA LYS A 53 -0.17 -3.94 5.95
C LYS A 53 1.01 -2.99 5.73
N LEU A 54 2.10 -3.52 5.20
CA LEU A 54 3.27 -2.73 4.85
C LEU A 54 2.99 -1.94 3.57
N THR A 55 3.01 -0.62 3.65
CA THR A 55 3.08 0.24 2.46
C THR A 55 4.54 0.39 2.07
N VAL A 56 4.94 -0.22 0.95
CA VAL A 56 6.29 -0.07 0.43
C VAL A 56 6.39 1.28 -0.28
N ILE A 57 7.22 2.17 0.26
CA ILE A 57 7.64 3.40 -0.40
C ILE A 57 8.93 3.06 -1.16
N GLU A 58 8.85 2.95 -2.48
CA GLU A 58 10.03 2.78 -3.33
C GLU A 58 10.98 3.98 -3.16
N ASN A 59 12.29 3.71 -3.10
CA ASN A 59 13.37 4.70 -2.98
C ASN A 59 13.48 5.45 -1.62
N TYR A 60 13.07 4.81 -0.51
CA TYR A 60 13.36 5.36 0.83
C TYR A 60 14.87 5.53 1.11
N GLY A 61 15.72 4.66 0.55
CA GLY A 61 17.17 4.73 0.70
C GLY A 61 17.84 5.89 -0.06
N GLU A 62 17.24 6.39 -1.14
CA GLU A 62 17.80 7.48 -1.94
C GLU A 62 17.55 8.88 -1.34
N GLN A 63 16.88 8.91 -0.18
CA GLN A 63 16.51 10.13 0.55
C GLN A 63 17.69 10.74 1.33
N TRP A 64 18.80 10.00 1.47
CA TRP A 64 20.01 10.49 2.12
C TRP A 64 20.92 11.18 1.11
N LYS A 65 20.73 12.49 0.95
CA LYS A 65 21.75 13.38 0.41
C LYS A 65 22.42 14.07 1.60
N PRO A 66 23.76 14.05 1.76
CA PRO A 66 24.39 14.87 2.78
C PRO A 66 24.03 16.33 2.51
N VAL A 67 23.35 16.95 3.48
CA VAL A 67 23.03 18.38 3.41
C VAL A 67 24.34 19.12 3.60
N ASN A 68 24.79 19.82 2.57
CA ASN A 68 25.87 20.78 2.72
C ASN A 68 25.31 21.96 3.50
N PHE A 69 25.71 22.13 4.76
CA PHE A 69 25.31 23.27 5.57
C PHE A 69 25.93 24.54 4.94
N PRO A 70 25.12 25.51 4.49
CA PRO A 70 25.66 26.80 4.06
C PRO A 70 26.35 27.45 5.25
N LYS A 71 27.57 27.94 5.03
CA LYS A 71 28.30 28.78 5.98
C LYS A 71 27.43 30.00 6.29
N GLU A 72 27.18 30.27 7.57
CA GLU A 72 26.44 31.46 8.02
C GLU A 72 27.04 32.72 7.39
N SER A 73 26.28 33.36 6.51
CA SER A 73 26.54 34.70 6.04
C SER A 73 25.70 35.68 6.86
N ASP A 74 26.39 36.75 7.26
CA ASP A 74 25.96 37.90 8.07
C ASP A 74 24.45 38.28 7.99
N PRO A 75 23.76 38.40 9.15
CA PRO A 75 22.32 38.72 9.20
C PRO A 75 21.93 40.11 8.65
N TYR A 76 22.87 41.01 8.36
CA TYR A 76 22.54 42.41 8.07
C TYR A 76 22.30 42.79 6.60
N GLN A 77 22.40 41.86 5.64
CA GLN A 77 22.28 42.21 4.20
C GLN A 77 21.04 41.64 3.49
N GLN A 78 20.08 41.05 4.22
CA GLN A 78 18.86 40.49 3.63
C GLN A 78 17.57 41.18 4.12
N GLU A 79 17.64 42.46 4.48
CA GLU A 79 16.47 43.21 4.93
C GLU A 79 15.85 44.15 3.87
N GLU A 80 16.51 44.36 2.71
CA GLU A 80 16.06 45.40 1.75
C GLU A 80 15.38 44.93 0.46
N LYS A 81 15.11 43.63 0.25
CA LYS A 81 14.28 43.16 -0.88
C LYS A 81 13.29 42.05 -0.52
N ALA A 82 12.38 42.31 0.41
CA ALA A 82 11.09 41.58 0.47
C ALA A 82 10.02 42.29 1.32
N LYS A 83 9.86 43.62 1.19
CA LYS A 83 8.59 44.27 1.55
C LYS A 83 7.57 44.03 0.44
N ALA A 84 6.96 42.84 0.43
CA ALA A 84 5.72 42.57 -0.31
C ALA A 84 4.93 41.47 0.42
N THR A 85 3.89 41.89 1.15
CA THR A 85 2.91 41.10 1.91
C THR A 85 3.42 40.38 3.16
N ALA A 86 3.29 41.05 4.31
CA ALA A 86 3.41 40.42 5.62
C ALA A 86 2.34 39.32 5.79
N GLY A 87 2.76 38.05 5.65
CA GLY A 87 2.03 36.91 6.19
C GLY A 87 1.80 35.68 5.31
N ALA A 88 2.42 35.54 4.14
CA ALA A 88 2.18 34.41 3.23
C ALA A 88 3.16 33.23 3.41
N TYR A 89 2.69 32.02 3.12
CA TYR A 89 3.51 30.80 3.14
C TYR A 89 4.55 30.83 2.01
N THR A 90 5.82 30.67 2.38
CA THR A 90 6.96 30.75 1.44
C THR A 90 7.11 29.48 0.61
N THR A 91 6.86 28.31 1.20
CA THR A 91 6.98 27.02 0.52
C THR A 91 5.74 26.16 0.72
N LEU A 92 5.22 25.64 -0.40
CA LEU A 92 4.23 24.56 -0.43
C LEU A 92 4.60 23.63 -1.61
N SER A 93 4.98 22.40 -1.31
CA SER A 93 5.37 21.41 -2.32
C SER A 93 4.94 20.00 -1.93
N PHE A 94 4.76 19.14 -2.92
CA PHE A 94 4.56 17.71 -2.68
C PHE A 94 5.89 17.02 -2.41
N ILE A 95 5.92 16.22 -1.34
CA ILE A 95 6.97 15.24 -1.08
C ILE A 95 6.61 13.93 -1.81
N ALA A 96 5.33 13.56 -1.76
CA ALA A 96 4.74 12.46 -2.52
C ALA A 96 3.26 12.77 -2.81
N PRO A 97 2.70 12.32 -3.94
CA PRO A 97 3.39 11.73 -5.09
C PRO A 97 4.27 12.76 -5.81
N LYS A 98 5.24 12.31 -6.60
CA LYS A 98 6.00 13.18 -7.52
C LYS A 98 5.18 13.46 -8.78
N ALA A 99 5.51 14.54 -9.48
CA ALA A 99 4.88 14.86 -10.75
C ALA A 99 5.07 13.73 -11.77
N ASN A 100 3.98 13.32 -12.40
CA ASN A 100 3.88 12.24 -13.39
C ASN A 100 4.40 10.88 -12.88
N GLN A 101 4.38 10.65 -11.56
CA GLN A 101 4.83 9.39 -10.99
C GLN A 101 3.81 8.27 -11.28
N PRO A 102 4.22 7.13 -11.86
CA PRO A 102 3.41 5.93 -11.87
C PRO A 102 3.42 5.27 -10.49
N ILE A 103 2.24 4.98 -9.94
CA ILE A 103 2.06 4.38 -8.62
C ILE A 103 1.22 3.11 -8.77
N ARG A 104 1.78 1.98 -8.36
CA ARG A 104 1.07 0.70 -8.39
C ARG A 104 0.25 0.53 -7.11
N ALA A 105 -1.03 0.87 -7.18
CA ALA A 105 -1.98 0.78 -6.08
C ALA A 105 -3.15 -0.11 -6.47
N ASN A 106 -3.02 -1.42 -6.28
CA ASN A 106 -4.01 -2.39 -6.74
C ASN A 106 -5.37 -2.27 -6.01
N ASP A 107 -5.35 -1.84 -4.76
CA ASP A 107 -6.50 -1.43 -3.95
C ASP A 107 -7.01 -0.03 -4.33
N GLY A 108 -6.16 0.79 -4.94
CA GLY A 108 -6.44 2.18 -5.30
C GLY A 108 -6.07 3.16 -4.19
N ASP A 109 -5.27 2.74 -3.21
CA ASP A 109 -4.88 3.59 -2.10
C ASP A 109 -3.58 4.33 -2.39
N VAL A 110 -3.60 5.66 -2.28
CA VAL A 110 -2.46 6.54 -2.54
C VAL A 110 -2.37 7.59 -1.46
N SER A 111 -1.19 7.75 -0.86
CA SER A 111 -0.92 8.78 0.14
C SER A 111 -0.25 10.00 -0.48
N ALA A 112 -0.75 11.19 -0.13
CA ALA A 112 -0.09 12.45 -0.41
C ALA A 112 0.56 13.01 0.85
N ILE A 113 1.76 13.55 0.70
CA ILE A 113 2.56 14.17 1.76
C ILE A 113 3.09 15.49 1.21
N ILE A 114 2.92 16.58 1.96
CA ILE A 114 3.37 17.91 1.55
C ILE A 114 4.45 18.48 2.49
N SER A 115 5.33 19.28 1.92
CA SER A 115 6.24 20.18 2.62
C SER A 115 5.64 21.58 2.70
N LEU A 116 5.70 22.17 3.89
CA LEU A 116 5.14 23.50 4.18
C LEU A 116 6.12 24.30 5.03
N LYS A 117 6.44 25.53 4.59
CA LYS A 117 7.21 26.52 5.35
C LYS A 117 6.57 27.90 5.24
N PRO A 118 6.48 28.69 6.33
CA PRO A 118 6.66 28.28 7.74
C PRO A 118 5.57 27.29 8.19
N LYS A 119 5.57 26.86 9.47
CA LYS A 119 4.52 25.99 10.02
C LYS A 119 3.13 26.61 9.79
N LEU A 120 2.11 25.75 9.66
CA LEU A 120 0.73 26.18 9.51
C LEU A 120 0.34 27.09 10.68
N LYS A 121 -0.14 28.30 10.36
CA LYS A 121 -0.58 29.26 11.38
C LYS A 121 -1.90 28.79 12.01
N PRO A 122 -2.13 29.07 13.31
CA PRO A 122 -3.45 28.88 13.91
C PRO A 122 -4.54 29.60 13.10
N GLY A 123 -5.73 29.00 13.01
CA GLY A 123 -6.84 29.51 12.20
C GLY A 123 -6.76 29.20 10.70
N HIS A 124 -5.60 28.81 10.19
CA HIS A 124 -5.45 28.38 8.80
C HIS A 124 -5.69 26.88 8.66
N ALA A 125 -6.15 26.46 7.49
CA ALA A 125 -6.39 25.06 7.17
C ALA A 125 -5.77 24.68 5.82
N ILE A 126 -5.38 23.42 5.70
CA ILE A 126 -4.95 22.75 4.48
C ILE A 126 -6.17 21.98 3.97
N THR A 127 -6.53 22.17 2.70
CA THR A 127 -7.52 21.37 1.99
C THR A 127 -6.83 20.50 0.94
N PHE A 128 -7.22 19.24 0.89
CA PHE A 128 -6.82 18.30 -0.15
C PHE A 128 -8.03 18.02 -1.04
N SER A 129 -7.83 18.10 -2.35
CA SER A 129 -8.79 17.62 -3.33
C SER A 129 -8.11 16.70 -4.35
N ILE A 130 -8.89 15.77 -4.89
CA ILE A 130 -8.50 14.87 -5.97
C ILE A 130 -9.50 15.07 -7.11
N ASP A 131 -9.01 15.34 -8.31
CA ASP A 131 -9.83 15.52 -9.53
C ASP A 131 -10.98 16.53 -9.34
N GLY A 132 -10.71 17.60 -8.59
CA GLY A 132 -11.67 18.66 -8.28
C GLY A 132 -12.58 18.40 -7.08
N LYS A 133 -12.56 17.20 -6.49
CA LYS A 133 -13.36 16.87 -5.29
C LYS A 133 -12.54 17.05 -4.02
N GLU A 134 -12.99 17.93 -3.12
CA GLU A 134 -12.40 18.05 -1.78
C GLU A 134 -12.65 16.77 -0.97
N VAL A 135 -11.60 16.26 -0.34
CA VAL A 135 -11.66 15.02 0.46
C VAL A 135 -11.25 15.23 1.90
N ALA A 136 -10.44 16.24 2.19
CA ALA A 136 -9.95 16.51 3.53
C ALA A 136 -9.70 18.00 3.74
N LYS A 137 -9.95 18.45 4.97
CA LYS A 137 -9.71 19.81 5.44
C LYS A 137 -9.22 19.75 6.89
N GLY A 138 -8.12 20.41 7.20
CA GLY A 138 -7.59 20.44 8.56
C GLY A 138 -6.15 20.93 8.63
N SER A 139 -5.39 20.49 9.62
CA SER A 139 -3.98 20.87 9.79
C SER A 139 -2.97 19.81 9.32
N SER A 140 -3.46 18.63 8.91
CA SER A 140 -2.61 17.53 8.48
C SER A 140 -1.87 17.86 7.18
N ARG A 141 -0.58 17.51 7.14
CA ARG A 141 0.26 17.57 5.93
C ARG A 141 0.25 16.26 5.14
N THR A 142 -0.55 15.30 5.57
CA THR A 142 -0.69 14.00 4.94
C THR A 142 -2.17 13.69 4.77
N ASN A 143 -2.53 13.14 3.61
CA ASN A 143 -3.86 12.63 3.34
C ASN A 143 -3.76 11.31 2.57
N ASN A 144 -4.65 10.36 2.87
CA ASN A 144 -4.77 9.13 2.12
C ASN A 144 -6.01 9.17 1.23
N PHE A 145 -5.85 8.88 -0.05
CA PHE A 145 -6.93 8.76 -1.02
C PHE A 145 -7.16 7.27 -1.24
N THR A 146 -8.39 6.83 -1.09
CA THR A 146 -8.74 5.40 -1.17
C THR A 146 -9.57 5.10 -2.39
N ASN A 147 -9.45 3.87 -2.91
CA ASN A 147 -10.24 3.38 -4.03
C ASN A 147 -10.18 4.28 -5.29
N LEU A 148 -8.99 4.82 -5.59
CA LEU A 148 -8.74 5.50 -6.85
C LEU A 148 -8.87 4.52 -8.03
N ALA A 149 -9.38 5.05 -9.14
CA ALA A 149 -9.44 4.31 -10.39
C ALA A 149 -8.02 4.12 -10.96
N ARG A 150 -7.89 3.26 -11.97
CA ARG A 150 -6.65 3.23 -12.76
C ARG A 150 -6.62 4.46 -13.69
N GLY A 151 -5.43 4.97 -13.97
CA GLY A 151 -5.23 6.12 -14.88
C GLY A 151 -4.70 7.35 -14.15
N ASP A 152 -4.80 8.50 -14.81
CA ASP A 152 -4.24 9.75 -14.30
C ASP A 152 -5.17 10.42 -13.30
N HIS A 153 -4.58 10.94 -12.24
CA HIS A 153 -5.26 11.64 -11.16
C HIS A 153 -4.48 12.89 -10.79
N THR A 154 -5.19 13.95 -10.41
CA THR A 154 -4.58 15.23 -10.01
C THR A 154 -4.97 15.61 -8.59
N ILE A 155 -3.98 15.74 -7.72
CA ILE A 155 -4.14 16.23 -6.35
C ILE A 155 -3.96 17.74 -6.34
N ASN A 156 -4.89 18.47 -5.75
CA ASN A 156 -4.71 19.88 -5.43
C ASN A 156 -4.67 20.06 -3.91
N VAL A 157 -3.76 20.91 -3.46
CA VAL A 157 -3.60 21.29 -2.07
C VAL A 157 -3.69 22.80 -1.96
N ASN A 158 -4.62 23.28 -1.14
CA ASN A 158 -4.76 24.70 -0.85
C ASN A 158 -4.54 24.95 0.63
N ILE A 159 -3.92 26.08 0.94
CA ILE A 159 -3.91 26.62 2.30
C ILE A 159 -4.90 27.77 2.32
N ILE A 160 -5.88 27.69 3.20
CA ILE A 160 -6.93 28.69 3.37
C ILE A 160 -6.82 29.35 4.75
N ASN A 161 -7.25 30.60 4.85
CA ASN A 161 -7.42 31.28 6.14
C ASN A 161 -8.81 30.99 6.76
N GLU A 162 -9.09 31.59 7.92
CA GLU A 162 -10.39 31.48 8.61
C GLU A 162 -11.57 31.96 7.77
N SER A 163 -11.35 32.94 6.89
CA SER A 163 -12.37 33.45 5.97
C SER A 163 -12.54 32.59 4.70
N GLY A 164 -11.86 31.44 4.60
CA GLY A 164 -11.91 30.55 3.44
C GLY A 164 -11.13 31.02 2.20
N LYS A 165 -10.38 32.12 2.29
CA LYS A 165 -9.54 32.64 1.20
C LYS A 165 -8.30 31.77 1.03
N VAL A 166 -8.03 31.35 -0.21
CA VAL A 166 -6.80 30.63 -0.56
C VAL A 166 -5.59 31.58 -0.46
N LEU A 167 -4.63 31.20 0.37
CA LEU A 167 -3.36 31.89 0.59
C LEU A 167 -2.22 31.33 -0.25
N LYS A 168 -2.26 30.01 -0.51
CA LYS A 168 -1.28 29.30 -1.34
C LYS A 168 -1.93 28.04 -1.89
N SER A 169 -1.54 27.66 -3.10
CA SER A 169 -2.00 26.43 -3.74
C SER A 169 -0.82 25.68 -4.38
N GLN A 170 -0.99 24.38 -4.53
CA GLN A 170 -0.09 23.52 -5.30
C GLN A 170 -0.87 22.36 -5.90
N SER A 171 -0.42 21.86 -7.05
CA SER A 171 -1.03 20.72 -7.72
C SER A 171 0.01 19.69 -8.15
N VAL A 172 -0.36 18.41 -8.20
CA VAL A 172 0.48 17.35 -8.75
C VAL A 172 -0.39 16.30 -9.46
N THR A 173 0.02 15.92 -10.66
CA THR A 173 -0.58 14.83 -11.43
C THR A 173 0.27 13.57 -11.31
N PHE A 174 -0.36 12.42 -11.20
CA PHE A 174 0.28 11.10 -11.08
C PHE A 174 -0.62 10.03 -11.72
N THR A 175 -0.07 8.85 -12.00
CA THR A 175 -0.80 7.77 -12.67
C THR A 175 -0.96 6.58 -11.73
N VAL A 176 -2.18 6.09 -11.56
CA VAL A 176 -2.49 4.88 -10.79
C VAL A 176 -2.50 3.65 -11.68
N LEU A 177 -1.70 2.66 -11.32
CA LEU A 177 -1.62 1.36 -11.98
C LEU A 177 -2.31 0.29 -11.11
N ARG A 178 -3.23 -0.47 -11.71
CA ARG A 178 -3.93 -1.61 -11.08
C ARG A 178 -3.78 -2.86 -11.95
N PHE A 179 -3.68 -4.03 -11.34
CA PHE A 179 -3.84 -5.29 -12.09
C PHE A 179 -5.27 -5.42 -12.64
N SER A 180 -5.40 -6.00 -13.83
CA SER A 180 -6.70 -6.38 -14.37
C SER A 180 -7.18 -7.66 -13.69
N LYS A 181 -8.46 -7.71 -13.30
CA LYS A 181 -9.12 -8.93 -12.77
C LYS A 181 -9.67 -9.84 -13.88
N LEU A 182 -9.39 -9.56 -15.15
CA LEU A 182 -9.81 -10.39 -16.28
C LEU A 182 -8.75 -11.45 -16.62
N PHE A 183 -8.74 -12.55 -15.87
CA PHE A 183 -8.21 -13.83 -16.35
C PHE A 183 -9.16 -14.95 -15.93
N LYS A 184 -10.15 -15.25 -16.78
CA LYS A 184 -10.88 -16.52 -16.70
C LYS A 184 -9.97 -17.56 -17.33
N LYS A 185 -9.37 -18.44 -16.53
CA LYS A 185 -8.70 -19.64 -17.06
C LYS A 185 -9.76 -20.43 -17.83
N ASN A 186 -9.63 -20.53 -19.15
CA ASN A 186 -10.45 -21.42 -19.96
C ASN A 186 -10.19 -22.86 -19.50
N SER A 187 -10.93 -23.30 -18.49
CA SER A 187 -10.91 -24.67 -18.01
C SER A 187 -11.95 -25.43 -18.81
N ALA A 188 -11.53 -25.98 -19.94
CA ALA A 188 -12.07 -27.20 -20.57
C ALA A 188 -11.59 -27.29 -22.03
N VAL A 189 -10.36 -27.77 -22.24
CA VAL A 189 -10.12 -28.57 -23.45
C VAL A 189 -10.60 -29.97 -23.08
N LYS A 190 -11.81 -30.35 -23.54
CA LYS A 190 -12.22 -31.75 -23.53
C LYS A 190 -11.26 -32.52 -24.46
N PRO A 191 -10.66 -33.64 -24.05
CA PRO A 191 -9.95 -34.48 -24.99
C PRO A 191 -10.95 -35.02 -26.03
N ALA A 192 -10.63 -34.82 -27.31
CA ALA A 192 -11.37 -35.45 -28.39
C ALA A 192 -11.15 -36.97 -28.31
N THR A 193 -12.24 -37.72 -28.10
CA THR A 193 -12.25 -39.18 -28.24
C THR A 193 -12.06 -39.50 -29.73
N ASN A 194 -10.87 -39.94 -30.11
CA ASN A 194 -10.57 -40.42 -31.45
C ASN A 194 -10.96 -41.90 -31.55
N ASN A 195 -12.18 -42.18 -32.01
CA ASN A 195 -12.62 -43.53 -32.35
C ASN A 195 -12.22 -43.85 -33.80
N ASN A 196 -10.96 -44.22 -34.01
CA ASN A 196 -10.55 -44.91 -35.23
C ASN A 196 -10.87 -46.40 -35.07
N VAL A 197 -12.04 -46.82 -35.55
CA VAL A 197 -12.35 -48.23 -35.77
C VAL A 197 -11.67 -48.63 -37.07
N ALA A 198 -10.59 -49.41 -36.96
CA ALA A 198 -9.91 -50.03 -38.07
C ALA A 198 -10.88 -50.99 -38.78
N SER A 199 -11.26 -50.65 -40.01
CA SER A 199 -11.91 -51.57 -40.96
C SER A 199 -10.86 -52.52 -41.53
N SER A 200 -10.74 -53.72 -40.96
CA SER A 200 -10.01 -54.83 -41.58
C SER A 200 -10.95 -55.60 -42.52
N THR A 201 -10.84 -55.34 -43.82
CA THR A 201 -11.41 -56.21 -44.85
C THR A 201 -10.45 -57.39 -45.09
N PRO A 202 -10.91 -58.64 -45.11
CA PRO A 202 -10.07 -59.79 -45.46
C PRO A 202 -10.01 -59.92 -46.99
N ASN A 203 -8.81 -60.03 -47.56
CA ASN A 203 -8.63 -60.35 -48.97
C ASN A 203 -8.27 -61.85 -49.10
N GLN A 204 -9.13 -62.60 -49.80
CA GLN A 204 -8.73 -63.80 -50.54
C GLN A 204 -8.34 -63.40 -51.95
#